data_AF-A0A0C2FRK0-F1
#
_entry.id   AF-A0A0C2FRK0-F1
#
_cell.length_a   1.000
_cell.length_b   1.000
_cell.length_c   1.000
_cell.angle_alpha   90.00
_cell.angle_beta   90.00
_cell.angle_gamma   90.00
#
_symmetry.space_group_name_H-M   'P 1'
#
loop_
_entity.id
_entity.type
_entity.pdbx_description
1 polymer ?
#
loop_
_entity_poly.entity_id
_entity_poly.type
_entity_poly.pdbx_seq_one_letter_code
_entity_poly.pdbx_strand_id
1 'polypeptide(L)'
;MQSGDEIANSDIRDRLKGVRTGDETKKLQALRTEMNAINHASQELLKNNVFQNYQQFIDASKEISHLEQEIYQLSSLLLDQKQLIENLMQMTGDDKSSVQTASSHSASAASITPIQVLMQKMDGVAVCAFNYFLYFSIFI
;
A
#
# COMPACT_ATOMS: atom_id res chain seq x y z
N MET A 1 -18.68 -29.17 -24.79
CA MET A 1 -18.98 -28.34 -23.62
C MET A 1 -20.42 -27.91 -23.77
N GLN A 2 -21.30 -28.33 -22.87
CA GLN A 2 -22.73 -28.01 -22.93
C GLN A 2 -22.89 -26.51 -22.61
N SER A 3 -23.63 -25.76 -23.43
CA SER A 3 -23.77 -24.31 -23.25
C SER A 3 -24.45 -24.03 -21.90
N GLY A 4 -24.07 -22.96 -21.21
CA GLY A 4 -24.67 -22.59 -19.91
C GLY A 4 -26.20 -22.46 -19.98
N ASP A 5 -26.72 -22.02 -21.14
CA ASP A 5 -28.15 -21.93 -21.41
C ASP A 5 -28.83 -23.30 -21.49
N GLU A 6 -28.10 -24.33 -21.92
CA GLU A 6 -28.63 -25.69 -22.08
C GLU A 6 -28.77 -26.39 -20.71
N ILE A 7 -27.84 -26.11 -19.79
CA ILE A 7 -27.87 -26.57 -18.39
C ILE A 7 -29.00 -25.86 -17.62
N ALA A 8 -29.16 -24.55 -17.81
CA ALA A 8 -30.24 -23.78 -17.19
C ALA A 8 -31.62 -24.29 -17.66
N ASN A 9 -31.76 -24.57 -18.96
CA ASN A 9 -33.00 -25.10 -19.51
C ASN A 9 -33.31 -26.53 -19.06
N SER A 10 -32.30 -27.38 -18.84
CA SER A 10 -32.55 -28.72 -18.28
C SER A 10 -32.98 -28.67 -16.82
N ASP A 11 -32.35 -27.82 -16.00
CA ASP A 11 -32.72 -27.66 -14.59
C ASP A 11 -34.15 -27.13 -14.42
N ILE A 12 -34.53 -26.10 -15.19
CA ILE A 12 -35.89 -25.56 -15.18
C ILE A 12 -36.90 -26.65 -15.57
N ARG A 13 -36.59 -27.45 -16.59
CA ARG A 13 -37.46 -28.54 -17.06
C ARG A 13 -37.62 -29.65 -16.01
N ASP A 14 -36.53 -30.00 -15.33
CA ASP A 14 -36.57 -30.97 -14.23
C ASP A 14 -37.36 -30.45 -13.02
N ARG A 15 -37.22 -29.17 -12.67
CA ARG A 15 -38.00 -28.54 -11.59
C ARG A 15 -39.50 -28.44 -11.91
N LEU A 16 -39.89 -28.43 -13.19
CA LEU A 16 -41.28 -28.40 -13.65
C LEU A 16 -41.88 -29.79 -13.92
N LYS A 17 -41.08 -30.85 -13.87
CA LYS A 17 -41.53 -32.21 -14.14
C LYS A 17 -42.62 -32.66 -13.16
N GLY A 18 -43.72 -33.19 -13.67
CA GLY A 18 -44.82 -33.74 -12.87
C GLY A 18 -45.78 -32.72 -12.26
N VAL A 19 -45.68 -31.44 -12.64
CA VAL A 19 -46.66 -30.42 -12.23
C VAL A 19 -47.96 -30.61 -13.02
N ARG A 20 -49.10 -30.51 -12.35
CA ARG A 20 -50.42 -30.59 -13.00
C ARG A 20 -50.61 -29.41 -13.94
N THR A 21 -51.18 -29.66 -15.12
CA THR A 21 -51.56 -28.62 -16.10
C THR A 21 -52.48 -27.60 -15.40
N GLY A 22 -51.97 -26.38 -15.17
CA GLY A 22 -52.64 -25.32 -14.39
C GLY A 22 -51.90 -24.82 -13.15
N ASP A 23 -51.02 -25.63 -12.53
CA ASP A 23 -50.17 -25.21 -11.40
C ASP A 23 -48.75 -24.80 -11.83
N GLU A 24 -48.40 -25.01 -13.10
CA GLU A 24 -47.10 -24.68 -13.70
C GLU A 24 -46.80 -23.19 -13.60
N THR A 25 -47.80 -22.33 -13.81
CA THR A 25 -47.68 -20.87 -13.69
C THR A 25 -47.34 -20.44 -12.28
N LYS A 26 -48.00 -21.03 -11.27
CA LYS A 26 -47.70 -20.77 -9.85
C LYS A 26 -46.30 -21.23 -9.48
N LYS A 27 -45.87 -22.40 -9.96
CA LYS A 27 -44.52 -22.90 -9.70
C LYS A 27 -43.46 -22.04 -10.39
N LEU A 28 -43.66 -21.68 -11.65
CA LEU A 28 -42.79 -20.73 -12.37
C LEU A 28 -42.71 -19.37 -11.66
N GLN A 29 -43.83 -18.86 -11.14
CA GLN A 29 -43.85 -17.62 -10.38
C GLN A 29 -43.04 -17.75 -9.07
N ALA A 30 -43.20 -18.85 -8.34
CA ALA A 30 -42.41 -19.11 -7.13
C ALA A 30 -40.91 -19.21 -7.43
N LEU A 31 -40.53 -19.93 -8.49
CA LEU A 31 -39.16 -20.04 -8.98
C LEU A 31 -38.55 -18.68 -9.32
N ARG A 32 -39.33 -17.82 -9.97
CA ARG A 32 -38.91 -16.45 -10.33
C ARG A 32 -38.73 -15.57 -9.09
N THR A 33 -39.62 -15.67 -8.11
CA THR A 33 -39.50 -14.94 -6.85
C THR A 33 -38.28 -15.41 -6.05
N GLU A 34 -38.05 -16.72 -5.97
CA GLU A 34 -36.85 -17.30 -5.34
C GLU A 34 -35.57 -16.82 -6.02
N MET A 35 -35.50 -16.87 -7.35
CA MET A 35 -34.37 -16.38 -8.13
C MET A 35 -34.11 -14.89 -7.86
N ASN A 36 -35.15 -14.06 -7.85
CA ASN A 36 -35.02 -12.63 -7.57
C ASN A 36 -34.50 -12.36 -6.15
N ALA A 37 -34.99 -13.13 -5.16
CA ALA A 37 -34.52 -13.02 -3.78
C ALA A 37 -33.04 -13.39 -3.65
N ILE A 38 -32.62 -14.51 -4.27
CA ILE A 38 -31.22 -14.94 -4.30
C ILE A 38 -30.35 -13.90 -5.01
N ASN A 39 -30.81 -13.36 -6.15
CA ASN A 39 -30.06 -12.36 -6.89
C ASN A 39 -29.87 -11.08 -6.05
N HIS A 40 -30.93 -10.61 -5.36
CA HIS A 40 -30.83 -9.46 -4.48
C HIS A 40 -29.88 -9.73 -3.30
N ALA A 41 -29.97 -10.89 -2.66
CA ALA A 41 -29.08 -11.28 -1.57
C ALA A 41 -27.61 -11.37 -2.03
N SER A 42 -27.36 -11.98 -3.19
CA SER A 42 -26.02 -12.08 -3.77
C SER A 42 -25.45 -10.71 -4.13
N GLN A 43 -26.25 -9.82 -4.71
CA GLN A 43 -25.81 -8.45 -5.02
C GLN A 43 -25.41 -7.68 -3.75
N GLU A 44 -26.21 -7.79 -2.69
CA GLU A 44 -25.91 -7.12 -1.42
C GLU A 44 -24.65 -7.68 -0.77
N LEU A 45 -24.49 -9.01 -0.80
CA LEU A 45 -23.31 -9.68 -0.26
C LEU A 45 -22.04 -9.30 -1.03
N LEU A 46 -22.11 -9.24 -2.36
CA LEU A 46 -21.01 -8.78 -3.20
C LEU A 46 -20.63 -7.33 -2.90
N LYS A 47 -21.61 -6.42 -2.82
CA LYS A 47 -21.36 -5.02 -2.47
C LYS A 47 -20.69 -4.88 -1.12
N ASN A 48 -21.21 -5.58 -0.10
CA ASN A 48 -20.63 -5.56 1.24
C ASN A 48 -19.19 -6.12 1.21
N ASN A 49 -18.96 -7.24 0.53
CA ASN A 49 -17.62 -7.81 0.43
C ASN A 49 -16.62 -6.85 -0.24
N VAL A 50 -17.01 -6.24 -1.36
CA VAL A 50 -16.19 -5.24 -2.05
C VAL A 50 -15.89 -4.05 -1.15
N PHE A 51 -16.90 -3.52 -0.45
CA PHE A 51 -16.73 -2.43 0.50
C PHE A 51 -15.75 -2.79 1.62
N GLN A 52 -15.91 -3.96 2.23
CA GLN A 52 -15.01 -4.43 3.30
C GLN A 52 -13.58 -4.63 2.80
N ASN A 53 -13.39 -5.16 1.58
CA ASN A 53 -12.06 -5.31 1.00
C ASN A 53 -11.38 -3.95 0.78
N TYR A 54 -12.11 -2.96 0.26
CA TYR A 54 -11.56 -1.62 0.09
C TYR A 54 -11.25 -0.96 1.44
N GLN A 55 -12.11 -1.12 2.44
CA GLN A 55 -11.86 -0.61 3.78
C GLN A 55 -10.58 -1.21 4.37
N GLN A 56 -10.43 -2.53 4.32
CA GLN A 56 -9.22 -3.22 4.80
C GLN A 56 -7.97 -2.78 4.03
N PHE A 57 -8.06 -2.63 2.71
CA PHE A 57 -6.95 -2.14 1.89
C PHE A 57 -6.52 -0.72 2.30
N ILE A 58 -7.48 0.17 2.53
CA ILE A 58 -7.22 1.54 2.97
C ILE A 58 -6.58 1.53 4.36
N ASP A 59 -7.10 0.75 5.29
CA ASP A 59 -6.60 0.71 6.67
C ASP A 59 -5.19 0.11 6.74
N ALA A 60 -4.93 -0.97 5.99
CA ALA A 60 -3.60 -1.54 5.87
C ALA A 60 -2.62 -0.55 5.22
N SER A 61 -3.05 0.20 4.20
CA SER A 61 -2.20 1.22 3.56
C SER A 61 -1.82 2.34 4.54
N LYS A 62 -2.75 2.79 5.38
CA LYS A 62 -2.47 3.79 6.43
C LYS A 62 -1.46 3.26 7.46
N GLU A 63 -1.61 2.01 7.87
CA GLU A 63 -0.68 1.37 8.82
C GLU A 63 0.73 1.27 8.22
N ILE A 64 0.85 0.87 6.95
CA ILE A 64 2.14 0.85 6.24
C ILE A 64 2.76 2.25 6.24
N SER A 65 2.00 3.30 5.87
CA SER A 65 2.53 4.67 5.85
C SER A 65 2.98 5.15 7.24
N HIS A 66 2.26 4.77 8.30
CA HIS A 66 2.67 5.08 9.67
C HIS A 66 4.00 4.39 10.03
N LEU A 67 4.12 3.10 9.72
CA LEU A 67 5.36 2.34 9.95
C LEU A 67 6.54 2.91 9.15
N GLU A 68 6.32 3.31 7.89
CA GLU A 68 7.34 3.97 7.08
C GLU A 68 7.85 5.24 7.78
N GLN A 69 6.94 6.09 8.29
CA GLN A 69 7.32 7.30 9.02
C GLN A 69 8.15 6.98 10.27
N GLU A 70 7.76 5.99 11.06
CA GLU A 70 8.50 5.59 12.27
C GLU A 70 9.92 5.08 11.92
N ILE A 71 10.05 4.28 10.85
CA ILE A 71 11.35 3.81 10.37
C ILE A 71 12.23 4.99 9.93
N TYR A 72 11.66 5.96 9.21
CA TYR A 72 12.38 7.17 8.81
C TYR A 72 12.87 7.98 10.03
N GLN A 73 12.00 8.17 11.03
CA GLN A 73 12.36 8.87 12.27
C GLN A 73 13.49 8.14 13.03
N LEU A 74 13.39 6.82 13.15
CA LEU A 74 14.42 6.01 13.78
C LEU A 74 15.75 6.09 13.03
N SER A 75 15.73 6.05 11.69
CA SER A 75 16.92 6.18 10.87
C SER A 75 17.59 7.56 11.06
N SER A 76 16.80 8.63 11.17
CA SER A 76 17.34 9.97 11.45
C SER A 76 18.01 10.02 12.82
N LEU A 77 17.35 9.48 13.86
CA LEU A 77 17.88 9.46 15.21
C LEU A 77 19.21 8.70 15.30
N LEU A 78 19.32 7.55 14.62
CA LEU A 78 20.56 6.77 14.57
C LEU A 78 21.68 7.53 13.87
N LEU A 79 21.37 8.31 12.83
CA LEU A 79 22.35 9.16 12.14
C LEU A 79 22.86 10.27 13.07
N ASP A 80 21.96 10.95 13.79
CA ASP A 80 22.32 11.99 14.75
C ASP A 80 23.20 11.44 15.87
N GLN A 81 22.89 10.25 16.39
CA GLN A 81 23.70 9.57 17.38
C GLN A 81 25.10 9.23 16.85
N LYS A 82 25.21 8.73 15.62
CA LYS A 82 26.49 8.47 14.98
C LYS A 82 27.34 9.74 14.87
N GLN A 83 26.74 10.84 14.40
CA GLN A 83 27.44 12.12 14.28
C GLN A 83 27.92 12.63 15.65
N LEU A 84 27.10 12.50 16.69
CA LEU A 84 27.48 12.87 18.05
C LEU A 84 28.70 12.07 18.54
N ILE A 85 28.72 10.76 18.31
CA ILE A 85 29.87 9.90 18.67
C ILE A 85 31.13 10.31 17.90
N GLU A 86 31.02 10.57 16.59
CA GLU A 86 32.15 11.03 15.78
C GLU A 86 32.71 12.36 16.30
N ASN A 87 31.85 13.30 16.68
CA ASN A 87 32.25 14.57 17.27
C ASN A 87 32.95 14.38 18.63
N LEU A 88 32.41 13.51 19.50
CA LEU A 88 33.05 13.19 20.78
C LEU A 88 34.41 12.52 20.60
N MET A 89 34.54 11.61 19.64
CA MET A 89 35.82 10.96 19.32
C MET A 89 36.87 11.97 18.84
N GLN A 90 36.49 12.95 18.02
CA GLN A 90 37.38 14.04 17.62
C GLN A 90 37.82 14.88 18.83
N MET A 91 36.89 15.24 19.72
CA MET A 91 37.21 16.03 20.92
C MET A 91 38.10 15.29 21.92
N THR A 92 37.98 13.97 22.02
CA THR A 92 38.77 13.15 22.97
C THR A 92 40.10 12.66 22.36
N GLY A 93 40.30 12.86 21.06
CA GLY A 93 41.46 12.39 20.30
C GLY A 93 42.70 13.28 20.34
N ASP A 94 42.62 14.49 20.90
CA ASP A 94 43.66 15.53 20.75
C ASP A 94 44.50 15.81 22.02
N ASP A 95 44.43 14.98 23.07
CA ASP A 95 45.34 15.09 24.23
C ASP A 95 46.69 14.37 24.02
N LYS A 96 47.32 14.59 22.87
CA LYS A 96 48.75 14.27 22.66
C LYS A 96 49.53 15.44 22.03
N SER A 97 49.29 16.64 22.52
CA SER A 97 50.25 17.74 22.38
C SER A 97 51.39 17.57 23.39
N SER A 98 52.50 17.00 22.93
CA SER A 98 53.85 17.58 23.13
C SER A 98 54.88 16.58 22.63
N VAL A 99 55.45 16.86 21.44
CA VAL A 99 56.89 16.91 21.17
C VAL A 99 57.09 16.92 19.65
N GLN A 100 57.78 17.97 19.19
CA GLN A 100 58.57 18.09 17.95
C GLN A 100 57.89 18.51 16.63
N THR A 101 58.05 19.82 16.36
CA THR A 101 58.65 20.47 15.15
C THR A 101 58.24 20.03 13.74
N ALA A 102 57.60 20.99 13.06
CA ALA A 102 57.74 21.41 11.65
C ALA A 102 57.76 20.35 10.53
N SER A 103 56.75 20.39 9.65
CA SER A 103 56.98 20.55 8.19
C SER A 103 55.65 20.67 7.44
N SER A 104 55.57 21.67 6.55
CA SER A 104 54.45 21.97 5.65
C SER A 104 54.34 20.97 4.50
N HIS A 105 53.12 20.57 4.12
CA HIS A 105 52.77 20.25 2.73
C HIS A 105 51.30 20.57 2.44
N SER A 106 51.05 20.91 1.19
CA SER A 106 50.02 21.81 0.65
C SER A 106 48.92 21.10 -0.16
N ALA A 107 47.73 21.70 -0.17
CA ALA A 107 46.77 21.85 -1.27
C ALA A 107 46.06 20.64 -1.94
N SER A 108 44.72 20.76 -1.95
CA SER A 108 43.76 20.50 -3.05
C SER A 108 43.11 19.12 -3.24
N ALA A 109 41.85 19.20 -3.70
CA ALA A 109 41.03 18.20 -4.40
C ALA A 109 40.00 17.38 -3.59
N ALA A 110 38.74 17.86 -3.67
CA ALA A 110 37.56 17.07 -4.03
C ALA A 110 37.35 15.70 -3.37
N SER A 111 36.99 15.67 -2.08
CA SER A 111 36.24 14.54 -1.53
C SER A 111 34.76 14.96 -1.41
N ILE A 112 34.06 15.02 -2.54
CA ILE A 112 32.59 15.03 -2.48
C ILE A 112 32.21 13.69 -1.85
N THR A 113 31.78 13.72 -0.59
CA THR A 113 31.34 12.52 0.09
C THR A 113 30.12 11.98 -0.65
N PRO A 114 30.02 10.67 -0.92
CA PRO A 114 28.91 10.08 -1.66
C PRO A 114 27.53 10.42 -1.06
N ILE A 115 27.50 10.79 0.23
CA ILE A 115 26.33 11.32 0.94
C ILE A 115 25.87 12.69 0.40
N GLN A 116 26.77 13.62 0.09
CA GLN A 116 26.40 14.92 -0.47
C GLN A 116 25.79 14.79 -1.87
N VAL A 117 26.29 13.85 -2.68
CA VAL A 117 25.70 13.51 -3.99
C VAL A 117 24.30 12.91 -3.82
N LEU A 118 24.09 12.10 -2.78
CA LEU A 118 22.79 11.50 -2.50
C LEU A 118 21.76 12.55 -2.05
N MET A 119 22.14 13.45 -1.14
CA MET A 119 21.30 14.56 -0.69
C MET A 119 20.89 15.46 -1.86
N GLN A 120 21.86 15.85 -2.71
CA GLN A 120 21.58 16.69 -3.87
C GLN A 120 20.68 16.00 -4.91
N LYS A 121 20.72 14.67 -5.00
CA LYS A 121 19.83 13.89 -5.89
C LYS A 121 18.42 13.67 -5.30
N MET A 122 18.26 13.76 -3.99
CA MET A 122 16.98 13.52 -3.30
C MET A 122 16.11 14.78 -3.16
N ASP A 123 16.70 15.98 -3.23
CA ASP A 123 15.97 17.26 -3.09
C ASP A 123 14.87 17.47 -4.17
N GLY A 124 14.98 16.84 -5.34
CA GLY A 124 13.96 16.93 -6.40
C GLY A 124 12.82 15.90 -6.27
N VAL A 125 13.07 14.75 -5.63
CA VAL A 125 12.13 13.62 -5.61
C VAL A 125 11.01 13.85 -4.58
N ALA A 126 11.34 14.49 -3.46
CA ALA A 126 10.36 14.83 -2.42
C ALA A 126 9.27 15.79 -2.94
N VAL A 127 9.65 16.81 -3.72
CA VAL A 127 8.70 17.80 -4.27
C VAL A 127 7.73 17.18 -5.28
N CYS A 128 8.19 16.21 -6.08
CA CYS A 128 7.31 15.45 -6.99
C CYS A 128 6.36 14.53 -6.23
N ALA A 129 6.84 13.82 -5.20
CA ALA A 129 6.00 12.92 -4.39
C ALA A 129 4.89 13.67 -3.63
N PHE A 130 5.20 14.84 -3.06
CA PHE A 130 4.20 15.69 -2.39
C PHE A 130 3.14 16.26 -3.36
N ASN A 131 3.52 16.64 -4.58
CA ASN A 131 2.56 17.13 -5.57
C ASN A 131 1.61 16.04 -6.07
N TYR A 132 2.09 14.80 -6.25
CA TYR A 132 1.23 13.67 -6.60
C TYR A 132 0.27 13.30 -5.46
N PHE A 133 0.71 13.41 -4.20
CA PHE A 133 -0.11 13.12 -3.03
C PHE A 133 -1.23 14.17 -2.79
N LEU A 134 -0.93 15.44 -3.06
CA LEU A 134 -1.93 16.53 -3.03
C LEU A 134 -2.96 16.42 -4.18
N TYR A 135 -2.52 16.07 -5.39
CA TYR A 135 -3.44 15.84 -6.52
C TYR A 135 -4.38 14.66 -6.29
N PHE A 136 -3.91 13.59 -5.63
CA PHE A 136 -4.72 12.42 -5.31
C PHE A 136 -5.73 12.68 -4.18
N SER A 137 -5.38 13.55 -3.23
CA SER A 137 -6.26 13.93 -2.11
C SER A 137 -7.34 14.97 -2.48
N ILE A 138 -7.20 15.67 -3.61
CA ILE A 138 -8.17 16.68 -4.09
C ILE A 138 -9.29 16.07 -4.95
N PHE A 139 -9.12 14.83 -5.45
CA PHE A 139 -10.05 14.19 -6.39
C PHE A 139 -10.90 13.05 -5.79
N ILE A 140 -10.84 12.85 -4.48
CA ILE A 140 -11.68 11.92 -3.69
C ILE A 140 -12.43 12.74 -2.64
#